data_AF-A0A2N5K7X8-F1
#
_entry.id   AF-A0A2N5K7X8-F1
#
_cell.length_a   1.000
_cell.length_b   1.000
_cell.length_c   1.000
_cell.angle_alpha   90.00
_cell.angle_beta   90.00
_cell.angle_gamma   90.00
#
_symmetry.space_group_name_H-M   'P 1'
#
loop_
_entity.id
_entity.type
_entity.pdbx_description
1 polymer ?
#
loop_
_entity_poly.entity_id
_entity_poly.type
_entity_poly.pdbx_seq_one_letter_code
_entity_poly.pdbx_strand_id
1 'polypeptide(L)'
;SHQINGEQPAMPDAAAKQALATLGARYKNKSNVMYALQVEPHDVSWSQLRPVYEDMVDAIRSAAAPSSPIVMVSGTSWGRNISGAIADPVRRPNIVYKSHQYNSRAEFQRYFLDAHDAGLPVFIGEFGEAYGSSITMTMDDVNELLRVARERNIGWAAWIFDYKGPPVLLSDRNFTPTQPYGETIRQEMSTTPALPR
;
A
#
# COMPACT_ATOMS: atom_id res chain seq x y z
N SER A 1 5.24 -12.19 -12.80
CA SER A 1 5.55 -12.51 -11.39
C SER A 1 5.11 -13.93 -11.05
N HIS A 2 3.86 -14.35 -11.29
CA HIS A 2 3.36 -15.69 -10.92
C HIS A 2 4.12 -16.87 -11.51
N GLN A 3 4.58 -16.76 -12.77
CA GLN A 3 5.35 -17.83 -13.42
C GLN A 3 6.75 -18.05 -12.82
N ILE A 4 7.28 -17.08 -12.07
CA ILE A 4 8.64 -17.15 -11.48
C ILE A 4 8.55 -17.31 -9.97
N ASN A 5 7.60 -16.63 -9.32
CA ASN A 5 7.51 -16.53 -7.86
C ASN A 5 6.36 -17.37 -7.26
N GLY A 6 5.59 -18.08 -8.09
CA GLY A 6 4.40 -18.80 -7.66
C GLY A 6 3.21 -17.87 -7.38
N GLU A 7 2.12 -18.46 -6.89
CA GLU A 7 0.99 -17.70 -6.36
C GLU A 7 1.38 -16.99 -5.05
N GLN A 8 0.83 -15.81 -4.84
CA GLN A 8 1.04 -15.10 -3.59
C GLN A 8 0.36 -15.89 -2.46
N PRO A 9 1.00 -16.07 -1.29
CA PRO A 9 0.32 -16.65 -0.14
C PRO A 9 -0.75 -15.70 0.40
N ALA A 10 -1.80 -16.29 0.97
CA ALA A 10 -2.95 -15.63 1.59
C ALA A 10 -2.56 -14.67 2.73
N MET A 11 -1.51 -15.01 3.49
CA MET A 11 -0.97 -14.24 4.60
C MET A 11 0.55 -14.45 4.72
N PRO A 12 1.28 -13.54 5.38
CA PRO A 12 2.73 -13.70 5.54
C PRO A 12 3.08 -14.92 6.42
N ASP A 13 4.23 -15.52 6.13
CA ASP A 13 4.74 -16.72 6.79
C ASP A 13 6.05 -16.45 7.57
N ALA A 14 6.66 -17.52 8.09
CA ALA A 14 7.92 -17.43 8.83
C ALA A 14 9.08 -16.92 7.96
N ALA A 15 9.10 -17.24 6.66
CA ALA A 15 10.14 -16.79 5.74
C ALA A 15 10.01 -15.30 5.47
N ALA A 16 8.78 -14.79 5.27
CA ALA A 16 8.51 -13.36 5.14
C ALA A 16 8.95 -12.59 6.40
N LYS A 17 8.63 -13.10 7.60
CA LYS A 17 9.08 -12.51 8.86
C LYS A 17 10.60 -12.44 8.95
N GLN A 18 11.29 -13.52 8.63
CA GLN A 18 12.76 -13.58 8.68
C GLN A 18 13.41 -12.65 7.65
N ALA A 19 12.85 -12.58 6.44
CA ALA A 19 13.32 -11.69 5.38
C ALA A 19 13.21 -10.22 5.82
N LEU A 20 12.06 -9.81 6.35
CA LEU A 20 11.84 -8.45 6.82
C LEU A 20 12.71 -8.09 8.03
N ALA A 21 12.93 -9.02 8.97
CA ALA A 21 13.89 -8.82 10.06
C ALA A 21 15.33 -8.63 9.54
N THR A 22 15.73 -9.39 8.51
CA THR A 22 17.04 -9.26 7.85
C THR A 22 17.19 -7.87 7.20
N LEU A 23 16.14 -7.37 6.56
CA LEU A 23 16.10 -6.01 6.02
C LEU A 23 16.08 -4.95 7.13
N GLY A 24 15.45 -5.23 8.27
CA GLY A 24 15.48 -4.45 9.51
C GLY A 24 16.90 -4.19 9.98
N ALA A 25 17.70 -5.25 10.13
CA ALA A 25 19.11 -5.16 10.52
C ALA A 25 19.95 -4.43 9.46
N ARG A 26 19.75 -4.76 8.18
CA ARG A 26 20.54 -4.18 7.07
C ARG A 26 20.36 -2.67 6.93
N TYR A 27 19.13 -2.18 7.06
CA TYR A 27 18.79 -0.77 6.87
C TYR A 27 18.56 0.00 8.19
N LYS A 28 19.07 -0.54 9.30
CA LYS A 28 19.09 0.14 10.58
C LYS A 28 19.63 1.58 10.45
N ASN A 29 18.98 2.52 11.13
CA ASN A 29 19.28 3.96 11.13
C ASN A 29 19.12 4.67 9.77
N LYS A 30 18.45 4.08 8.79
CA LYS A 30 18.10 4.76 7.54
C LYS A 30 16.70 5.36 7.65
N SER A 31 16.64 6.69 7.84
CA SER A 31 15.38 7.43 8.03
C SER A 31 14.48 7.42 6.80
N ASN A 32 15.04 7.13 5.63
CA ASN A 32 14.33 7.04 4.34
C ASN A 32 13.86 5.62 4.00
N VAL A 33 13.93 4.66 4.93
CA VAL A 33 13.47 3.29 4.74
C VAL A 33 12.22 3.03 5.57
N MET A 34 11.17 2.59 4.87
CA MET A 34 9.92 2.09 5.44
C MET A 34 9.76 0.62 5.07
N TYR A 35 9.00 -0.13 5.87
CA TYR A 35 8.74 -1.54 5.63
C TYR A 35 7.25 -1.74 5.34
N ALA A 36 6.90 -2.58 4.36
CA ALA A 36 5.53 -3.05 4.16
C ALA A 36 5.52 -4.59 4.32
N LEU A 37 4.60 -5.13 5.11
CA LEU A 37 4.64 -6.54 5.51
C LEU A 37 4.27 -7.52 4.38
N GLN A 38 2.98 -7.67 4.11
CA GLN A 38 2.44 -8.50 3.03
C GLN A 38 1.84 -7.58 1.97
N VAL A 39 2.06 -7.89 0.68
CA VAL A 39 1.56 -7.05 -0.42
C VAL A 39 0.04 -7.07 -0.45
N GLU A 40 -0.60 -8.23 -0.67
CA GLU A 40 -2.06 -8.33 -0.84
C GLU A 40 -2.70 -9.50 -0.06
N PRO A 41 -2.84 -9.44 1.27
CA PRO A 41 -3.51 -10.52 2.00
C PRO A 41 -4.90 -10.84 1.44
N HIS A 42 -5.19 -12.11 1.20
CA HIS A 42 -6.45 -12.59 0.63
C HIS A 42 -6.90 -13.86 1.35
N ASP A 43 -8.20 -14.16 1.32
CA ASP A 43 -8.80 -15.35 1.95
C ASP A 43 -8.48 -15.54 3.45
N VAL A 44 -8.28 -14.41 4.16
CA VAL A 44 -7.98 -14.34 5.60
C VAL A 44 -8.75 -13.20 6.27
N SER A 45 -9.04 -13.35 7.57
CA SER A 45 -9.67 -12.30 8.37
C SER A 45 -8.66 -11.31 8.95
N TRP A 46 -9.14 -10.11 9.30
CA TRP A 46 -8.33 -9.14 10.03
C TRP A 46 -7.85 -9.68 11.40
N SER A 47 -8.70 -10.44 12.10
CA SER A 47 -8.35 -11.06 13.38
C SER A 47 -7.25 -12.11 13.28
N GLN A 48 -7.08 -12.74 12.11
CA GLN A 48 -5.95 -13.62 11.81
C GLN A 48 -4.68 -12.83 11.46
N LEU A 49 -4.81 -11.70 10.74
CA LEU A 49 -3.69 -10.87 10.32
C LEU A 49 -3.06 -10.05 11.46
N ARG A 50 -3.87 -9.39 12.30
CA ARG A 50 -3.37 -8.44 13.32
C ARG A 50 -2.29 -9.05 14.23
N PRO A 51 -2.45 -10.25 14.83
CA PRO A 51 -1.41 -10.85 15.66
C PRO A 51 -0.12 -11.15 14.88
N VAL A 52 -0.23 -11.63 13.63
CA VAL A 52 0.93 -11.91 12.78
C VAL A 52 1.68 -10.63 12.42
N TYR A 53 0.95 -9.55 12.16
CA TYR A 53 1.56 -8.24 11.94
C TYR A 53 2.31 -7.72 13.17
N GLU A 54 1.77 -7.90 14.37
CA GLU A 54 2.47 -7.51 15.61
C GLU A 54 3.78 -8.29 15.76
N ASP A 55 3.77 -9.60 15.54
CA ASP A 55 4.97 -10.45 15.59
C ASP A 55 6.03 -10.03 14.57
N MET A 56 5.61 -9.69 13.34
CA MET A 56 6.52 -9.23 12.29
C MET A 56 7.10 -7.84 12.59
N VAL A 57 6.27 -6.92 13.10
CA VAL A 57 6.70 -5.58 13.54
C VAL A 57 7.75 -5.72 14.64
N ASP A 58 7.53 -6.59 15.61
CA ASP A 58 8.47 -6.82 16.72
C ASP A 58 9.79 -7.43 16.24
N ALA A 59 9.74 -8.34 15.25
CA ALA A 59 10.93 -8.91 14.63
C ALA A 59 11.76 -7.85 13.87
N ILE A 60 11.10 -7.00 13.06
CA ILE A 60 11.77 -5.90 12.34
C ILE A 60 12.43 -4.95 13.33
N ARG A 61 11.72 -4.55 14.39
CA ARG A 61 12.20 -3.58 15.38
C ARG A 61 13.31 -4.13 16.26
N SER A 62 13.22 -5.39 16.67
CA SER A 62 14.30 -6.05 17.40
C SER A 62 15.59 -6.06 16.56
N ALA A 63 15.49 -6.34 15.27
CA ALA A 63 16.63 -6.32 14.35
C ALA A 63 17.15 -4.90 14.04
N ALA A 64 16.26 -3.91 13.98
CA ALA A 64 16.59 -2.51 13.68
C ALA A 64 16.98 -1.69 14.93
N ALA A 65 16.84 -2.24 16.14
CA ALA A 65 17.04 -1.51 17.39
C ALA A 65 18.40 -0.78 17.44
N PRO A 66 18.47 0.49 17.91
CA PRO A 66 17.40 1.22 18.59
C PRO A 66 16.47 2.02 17.66
N SER A 67 16.54 1.83 16.32
CA SER A 67 15.61 2.50 15.41
C SER A 67 14.19 1.96 15.56
N SER A 68 13.19 2.84 15.37
CA SER A 68 11.77 2.47 15.31
C SER A 68 11.17 2.89 13.96
N PRO A 69 11.39 2.10 12.89
CA PRO A 69 10.93 2.48 11.55
C PRO A 69 9.41 2.46 11.43
N ILE A 70 8.91 3.21 10.44
CA ILE A 70 7.51 3.12 9.99
C ILE A 70 7.30 1.75 9.34
N VAL A 71 6.22 1.08 9.76
CA VAL A 71 5.79 -0.19 9.19
C VAL A 71 4.37 -0.06 8.65
N MET A 72 4.21 -0.36 7.37
CA MET A 72 2.95 -0.40 6.67
C MET A 72 2.33 -1.80 6.77
N VAL A 73 1.06 -1.87 7.15
CA VAL A 73 0.31 -3.12 7.28
C VAL A 73 -0.89 -3.12 6.33
N SER A 74 -1.03 -4.15 5.52
CA SER A 74 -2.09 -4.23 4.50
C SER A 74 -3.39 -4.79 5.07
N GLY A 75 -4.52 -4.40 4.49
CA GLY A 75 -5.83 -4.94 4.83
C GLY A 75 -6.10 -6.35 4.30
N THR A 76 -7.35 -6.79 4.46
CA THR A 76 -7.86 -8.03 3.83
C THR A 76 -8.33 -7.76 2.39
N SER A 77 -8.89 -8.78 1.74
CA SER A 77 -9.46 -8.67 0.40
C SER A 77 -8.46 -8.15 -0.62
N TRP A 78 -7.30 -8.81 -0.74
CA TRP A 78 -6.20 -8.38 -1.60
C TRP A 78 -5.62 -7.02 -1.20
N GLY A 79 -5.44 -6.81 0.11
CA GLY A 79 -4.91 -5.55 0.64
C GLY A 79 -5.83 -4.33 0.52
N ARG A 80 -7.08 -4.50 0.04
CA ARG A 80 -8.04 -3.39 -0.15
C ARG A 80 -8.62 -2.90 1.17
N ASN A 81 -9.10 -3.83 2.00
CA ASN A 81 -10.00 -3.50 3.09
C ASN A 81 -9.26 -3.38 4.43
N ILE A 82 -9.09 -2.14 4.91
CA ILE A 82 -8.46 -1.85 6.21
C ILE A 82 -9.48 -1.52 7.32
N SER A 83 -10.79 -1.62 7.06
CA SER A 83 -11.82 -1.24 8.05
C SER A 83 -11.82 -2.09 9.32
N GLY A 84 -11.29 -3.33 9.29
CA GLY A 84 -11.12 -4.16 10.48
C GLY A 84 -10.24 -3.50 11.56
N ALA A 85 -9.31 -2.62 11.16
CA ALA A 85 -8.44 -1.90 12.07
C ALA A 85 -9.15 -0.83 12.91
N ILE A 86 -10.35 -0.39 12.51
CA ILE A 86 -11.14 0.60 13.26
C ILE A 86 -11.49 0.05 14.65
N ALA A 87 -11.95 -1.20 14.70
CA ALA A 87 -12.33 -1.85 15.96
C ALA A 87 -11.14 -2.51 16.67
N ASP A 88 -10.13 -2.94 15.91
CA ASP A 88 -9.02 -3.73 16.45
C ASP A 88 -7.66 -3.35 15.80
N PRO A 89 -7.13 -2.16 16.09
CA PRO A 89 -5.89 -1.69 15.48
C PRO A 89 -4.69 -2.54 15.91
N VAL A 90 -3.65 -2.57 15.06
CA VAL A 90 -2.34 -3.14 15.42
C VAL A 90 -1.77 -2.38 16.62
N ARG A 91 -1.48 -3.09 17.72
CA ARG A 91 -1.13 -2.47 19.02
C ARG A 91 0.35 -2.19 19.12
N ARG A 92 0.89 -1.47 18.13
CA ARG A 92 2.29 -1.03 18.05
C ARG A 92 2.34 0.42 17.55
N PRO A 93 3.31 1.23 17.97
CA PRO A 93 3.48 2.59 17.45
C PRO A 93 3.98 2.56 16.00
N ASN A 94 4.06 3.70 15.31
CA ASN A 94 4.64 3.85 13.96
C ASN A 94 4.06 2.86 12.92
N ILE A 95 2.76 2.63 12.98
CA ILE A 95 2.02 1.80 12.02
C ILE A 95 1.24 2.72 11.07
N VAL A 96 1.29 2.38 9.78
CA VAL A 96 0.49 2.99 8.73
C VAL A 96 -0.33 1.88 8.05
N TYR A 97 -1.63 2.08 7.85
CA TYR A 97 -2.49 1.11 7.20
C TYR A 97 -2.45 1.31 5.70
N LYS A 98 -2.00 0.28 4.98
CA LYS A 98 -1.83 0.31 3.53
C LYS A 98 -3.05 -0.30 2.85
N SER A 99 -3.62 0.44 1.90
CA SER A 99 -4.76 -0.01 1.11
C SER A 99 -4.42 0.00 -0.38
N HIS A 100 -4.68 -1.09 -1.09
CA HIS A 100 -4.55 -1.15 -2.56
C HIS A 100 -5.91 -0.87 -3.18
N GLN A 101 -6.02 -0.01 -4.19
CA GLN A 101 -7.30 0.40 -4.76
C GLN A 101 -7.32 0.17 -6.27
N TYR A 102 -8.12 -0.82 -6.67
CA TYR A 102 -8.38 -1.20 -8.06
C TYR A 102 -9.90 -1.30 -8.33
N ASN A 103 -10.69 -0.80 -7.39
CA ASN A 103 -12.14 -0.79 -7.40
C ASN A 103 -12.67 0.61 -7.75
N SER A 104 -13.95 0.70 -8.10
CA SER A 104 -14.64 1.98 -8.27
C SER A 104 -14.61 2.81 -6.98
N ARG A 105 -14.63 4.14 -7.13
CA ARG A 105 -14.68 5.13 -6.03
C ARG A 105 -15.82 4.92 -5.04
N ALA A 106 -16.91 4.26 -5.45
CA ALA A 106 -18.01 3.88 -4.58
C ALA A 106 -17.56 3.03 -3.36
N GLU A 107 -16.39 2.38 -3.47
CA GLU A 107 -15.85 1.49 -2.47
C GLU A 107 -14.79 2.15 -1.55
N PHE A 108 -14.32 3.34 -1.89
CA PHE A 108 -13.25 4.01 -1.14
C PHE A 108 -13.62 4.25 0.31
N GLN A 109 -14.88 4.62 0.57
CA GLN A 109 -15.37 4.91 1.92
C GLN A 109 -15.17 3.69 2.84
N ARG A 110 -15.78 2.56 2.46
CA ARG A 110 -15.73 1.33 3.27
C ARG A 110 -14.35 0.70 3.35
N TYR A 111 -13.49 0.91 2.35
CA TYR A 111 -12.20 0.21 2.29
C TYR A 111 -11.09 0.94 3.05
N PHE A 112 -11.06 2.28 3.01
CA PHE A 112 -9.97 3.01 3.65
C PHE A 112 -10.34 4.38 4.24
N LEU A 113 -11.35 5.09 3.72
CA LEU A 113 -11.68 6.41 4.27
C LEU A 113 -12.32 6.31 5.65
N ASP A 114 -13.15 5.29 5.93
CA ASP A 114 -13.69 5.09 7.29
C ASP A 114 -12.57 4.87 8.31
N ALA A 115 -11.49 4.17 7.91
CA ALA A 115 -10.31 3.98 8.77
C ALA A 115 -9.55 5.29 8.98
N HIS A 116 -9.39 6.09 7.93
CA HIS A 116 -8.79 7.42 8.02
C HIS A 116 -9.64 8.37 8.90
N ASP A 117 -10.96 8.38 8.71
CA ASP A 117 -11.94 9.17 9.48
C ASP A 117 -11.96 8.78 10.96
N ALA A 118 -11.66 7.51 11.28
CA ALA A 118 -11.44 7.01 12.63
C ALA A 118 -10.07 7.40 13.23
N GLY A 119 -9.23 8.16 12.52
CA GLY A 119 -7.95 8.67 12.98
C GLY A 119 -6.75 7.74 12.74
N LEU A 120 -6.90 6.69 11.92
CA LEU A 120 -5.80 5.80 11.58
C LEU A 120 -4.94 6.41 10.45
N PRO A 121 -3.59 6.33 10.52
CA PRO A 121 -2.73 6.73 9.41
C PRO A 121 -2.94 5.79 8.22
N VAL A 122 -3.31 6.34 7.06
CA VAL A 122 -3.57 5.56 5.85
C VAL A 122 -2.57 5.92 4.76
N PHE A 123 -2.17 4.91 3.97
CA PHE A 123 -1.39 5.06 2.75
C PHE A 123 -2.03 4.23 1.63
N ILE A 124 -2.21 4.81 0.45
CA ILE A 124 -2.71 4.09 -0.71
C ILE A 124 -1.52 3.42 -1.39
N GLY A 125 -1.35 2.12 -1.16
CA GLY A 125 -0.15 1.37 -1.52
C GLY A 125 0.02 1.14 -3.01
N GLU A 126 -1.08 0.91 -3.70
CA GLU A 126 -1.13 0.60 -5.12
C GLU A 126 -2.50 1.02 -5.65
N PHE A 127 -2.54 1.54 -6.87
CA PHE A 127 -3.76 1.77 -7.63
C PHE A 127 -3.39 1.91 -9.10
N GLY A 128 -4.38 1.78 -9.98
CA GLY A 128 -4.21 1.96 -11.41
C GLY A 128 -5.50 1.73 -12.18
N GLU A 129 -5.56 2.27 -13.39
CA GLU A 129 -6.75 2.13 -14.23
C GLU A 129 -6.99 0.68 -14.70
N ALA A 130 -8.23 0.40 -15.05
CA ALA A 130 -8.72 -0.91 -15.44
C ALA A 130 -7.87 -1.54 -16.53
N TYR A 131 -7.31 -2.70 -16.19
CA TYR A 131 -6.73 -3.60 -17.16
C TYR A 131 -7.28 -5.01 -16.97
N GLY A 132 -7.84 -5.58 -18.03
CA GLY A 132 -8.51 -6.87 -17.97
C GLY A 132 -9.84 -6.82 -17.21
N SER A 133 -10.42 -7.99 -16.94
CA SER A 133 -11.79 -8.11 -16.42
C SER A 133 -11.90 -8.04 -14.89
N SER A 134 -10.79 -8.11 -14.16
CA SER A 134 -10.78 -8.14 -12.68
C SER A 134 -10.57 -6.78 -12.01
N ILE A 135 -10.16 -5.76 -12.77
CA ILE A 135 -9.93 -4.38 -12.30
C ILE A 135 -11.04 -3.51 -12.88
N THR A 136 -11.72 -2.73 -12.03
CA THR A 136 -12.88 -1.92 -12.42
C THR A 136 -12.67 -0.42 -12.29
N MET A 137 -11.51 -0.01 -11.78
CA MET A 137 -11.16 1.40 -11.59
C MET A 137 -11.02 2.12 -12.93
N THR A 138 -11.83 3.14 -13.18
CA THR A 138 -11.71 4.00 -14.36
C THR A 138 -10.75 5.16 -14.11
N MET A 139 -10.39 5.92 -15.15
CA MET A 139 -9.64 7.17 -14.95
C MET A 139 -10.40 8.22 -14.14
N ASP A 140 -11.74 8.21 -14.17
CA ASP A 140 -12.54 9.06 -13.28
C ASP A 140 -12.36 8.65 -11.81
N ASP A 141 -12.24 7.36 -11.54
CA ASP A 141 -11.95 6.85 -10.21
C ASP A 141 -10.50 7.19 -9.79
N VAL A 142 -9.53 7.15 -10.71
CA VAL A 142 -8.14 7.58 -10.47
C VAL A 142 -8.09 9.06 -10.10
N ASN A 143 -8.74 9.91 -10.89
CA ASN A 143 -8.81 11.35 -10.61
C ASN A 143 -9.47 11.65 -9.26
N GLU A 144 -10.53 10.92 -8.92
CA GLU A 144 -11.18 11.03 -7.61
C GLU A 144 -10.27 10.57 -6.47
N LEU A 145 -9.56 9.45 -6.63
CA LEU A 145 -8.59 8.97 -5.65
C LEU A 145 -7.51 10.01 -5.37
N LEU A 146 -6.93 10.60 -6.42
CA LEU A 146 -5.90 11.64 -6.29
C LEU A 146 -6.46 12.89 -5.59
N ARG A 147 -7.66 13.33 -5.97
CA ARG A 147 -8.34 14.48 -5.33
C ARG A 147 -8.55 14.23 -3.83
N VAL A 148 -9.12 13.08 -3.48
CA VAL A 148 -9.39 12.69 -2.09
C VAL A 148 -8.09 12.56 -1.30
N ALA A 149 -7.06 11.94 -1.87
CA ALA A 149 -5.76 11.79 -1.23
C ALA A 149 -5.12 13.14 -0.91
N ARG A 150 -5.20 14.10 -1.86
CA ARG A 150 -4.74 15.47 -1.66
C ARG A 150 -5.52 16.21 -0.58
N GLU A 151 -6.84 16.16 -0.61
CA GLU A 151 -7.70 16.85 0.37
C GLU A 151 -7.54 16.32 1.80
N ARG A 152 -7.23 15.03 1.93
CA ARG A 152 -7.14 14.31 3.21
C ARG A 152 -5.70 14.05 3.67
N ASN A 153 -4.71 14.58 2.96
CA ASN A 153 -3.28 14.37 3.23
C ASN A 153 -2.89 12.88 3.31
N ILE A 154 -3.45 12.05 2.44
CA ILE A 154 -3.16 10.62 2.36
C ILE A 154 -2.03 10.41 1.34
N GLY A 155 -0.93 9.78 1.76
CA GLY A 155 0.16 9.40 0.86
C GLY A 155 -0.25 8.25 -0.07
N TRP A 156 0.35 8.18 -1.25
CA TRP A 156 0.01 7.17 -2.26
C TRP A 156 1.21 6.74 -3.12
N ALA A 157 1.10 5.56 -3.74
CA ALA A 157 2.01 5.08 -4.77
C ALA A 157 1.23 4.43 -5.93
N ALA A 158 1.46 4.92 -7.15
CA ALA A 158 0.78 4.45 -8.36
C ALA A 158 1.48 3.21 -8.96
N TRP A 159 0.69 2.23 -9.41
CA TRP A 159 1.19 1.01 -10.07
C TRP A 159 1.26 1.20 -11.59
N ILE A 160 2.35 0.92 -12.31
CA ILE A 160 3.75 0.77 -11.90
C ILE A 160 4.65 1.58 -12.82
N PHE A 161 5.81 1.98 -12.30
CA PHE A 161 6.89 2.58 -13.07
C PHE A 161 7.65 1.53 -13.91
N ASP A 162 6.97 0.93 -14.88
CA ASP A 162 7.51 0.02 -15.89
C ASP A 162 6.83 0.33 -17.24
N TYR A 163 7.38 -0.18 -18.34
CA TYR A 163 6.77 -0.19 -19.68
C TYR A 163 6.24 -1.58 -20.09
N LYS A 164 6.43 -2.57 -19.22
CA LYS A 164 5.96 -3.94 -19.39
C LYS A 164 4.89 -4.28 -18.37
N GLY A 165 3.84 -4.88 -18.90
CA GLY A 165 2.70 -5.31 -18.11
C GLY A 165 1.66 -4.21 -17.97
N PRO A 166 0.66 -4.43 -17.13
CA PRO A 166 -0.40 -3.45 -16.98
C PRO A 166 -1.02 -3.32 -15.57
N PRO A 167 -1.72 -2.21 -15.28
CA PRO A 167 -1.57 -0.92 -15.94
C PRO A 167 -0.14 -0.38 -15.73
N VAL A 168 0.43 0.29 -16.73
CA VAL A 168 1.80 0.81 -16.69
C VAL A 168 1.83 2.33 -16.80
N LEU A 169 2.77 2.94 -16.09
CA LEU A 169 3.01 4.38 -16.17
C LEU A 169 3.82 4.78 -17.41
N LEU A 170 4.56 3.84 -18.02
CA LEU A 170 5.45 4.12 -19.15
C LEU A 170 5.02 3.37 -20.41
N SER A 171 5.13 4.02 -21.58
CA SER A 171 4.89 3.37 -22.87
C SER A 171 6.15 2.75 -23.48
N ASP A 172 7.33 3.15 -23.01
CA ASP A 172 8.62 2.72 -23.56
C ASP A 172 9.77 2.82 -22.54
N ARG A 173 10.97 2.40 -22.98
CA ARG A 173 12.21 2.45 -22.20
C ARG A 173 12.81 3.85 -22.05
N ASN A 174 12.26 4.86 -22.74
CA ASN A 174 12.70 6.24 -22.69
C ASN A 174 11.90 7.05 -21.66
N PHE A 175 11.13 6.36 -20.79
CA PHE A 175 10.30 6.96 -19.75
C PHE A 175 9.19 7.88 -20.31
N THR A 176 8.72 7.62 -21.53
CA THR A 176 7.52 8.28 -22.06
C THR A 176 6.31 7.86 -21.23
N PRO A 177 5.55 8.78 -20.60
CA PRO A 177 4.37 8.41 -19.82
C PRO A 177 3.25 7.84 -20.70
N THR A 178 2.49 6.88 -20.20
CA THR A 178 1.25 6.43 -20.85
C THR A 178 0.17 7.49 -20.79
N GLN A 179 -0.75 7.46 -21.76
CA GLN A 179 -1.93 8.32 -21.77
C GLN A 179 -3.21 7.51 -21.55
N PRO A 180 -4.15 8.01 -20.72
CA PRO A 180 -4.04 9.22 -19.90
C PRO A 180 -3.32 8.98 -18.55
N TYR A 181 -3.12 7.73 -18.13
CA TYR A 181 -2.76 7.38 -16.76
C TYR A 181 -1.37 7.88 -16.32
N GLY A 182 -0.31 7.51 -17.03
CA GLY A 182 1.06 7.94 -16.71
C GLY A 182 1.24 9.46 -16.70
N GLU A 183 0.62 10.17 -17.65
CA GLU A 183 0.62 11.64 -17.68
C GLU A 183 -0.09 12.24 -16.46
N THR A 184 -1.25 11.69 -16.09
CA THR A 184 -2.02 12.13 -14.91
C THR A 184 -1.18 11.99 -13.64
N ILE A 185 -0.55 10.82 -13.44
CA ILE A 185 0.31 10.59 -12.27
C ILE A 185 1.51 11.54 -12.25
N ARG A 186 2.18 11.73 -13.40
CA ARG A 186 3.32 12.66 -13.50
C ARG A 186 2.91 14.09 -13.13
N GLN A 187 1.75 14.55 -13.60
CA GLN A 187 1.23 15.89 -13.30
C GLN A 187 0.90 16.04 -11.81
N GLU A 188 0.23 15.05 -11.21
CA GLU A 188 -0.10 15.09 -9.78
C GLU A 188 1.17 15.10 -8.91
N MET A 189 2.17 14.26 -9.20
CA MET A 189 3.46 14.26 -8.47
C MET A 189 4.25 15.56 -8.62
N SER A 190 4.06 16.29 -9.72
CA SER A 190 4.73 17.57 -9.97
C SER A 190 4.05 18.73 -9.23
N THR A 191 2.86 18.50 -8.69
CA THR A 191 2.14 19.48 -7.88
C THR A 191 2.68 19.44 -6.45
N THR A 192 3.17 20.57 -5.94
CA THR A 192 3.63 20.65 -4.55
C THR A 192 2.44 20.48 -3.62
N PRO A 193 2.41 19.44 -2.75
CA PRO A 193 1.33 19.30 -1.78
C PRO A 193 1.35 20.49 -0.82
N ALA A 194 0.17 20.95 -0.40
CA ALA A 194 0.11 21.84 0.75
C ALA A 194 0.72 21.10 1.96
N LEU A 195 1.57 21.78 2.74
CA LEU A 195 2.08 21.18 3.98
C LEU A 195 0.88 20.85 4.90
N PRO A 196 0.89 19.69 5.57
CA PRO A 196 -0.12 19.37 6.57
C PRO A 196 -0.18 20.51 7.60
N ARG A 197 -1.39 21.00 7.90
CA ARG A 197 -1.63 21.97 8.97
C ARG A 197 -1.68 21.29 10.32
#